data_AF-A0A519VC23-F1
#
_entry.id   AF-A0A519VC23-F1
#
_cell.length_a   1.000
_cell.length_b   1.000
_cell.length_c   1.000
_cell.angle_alpha   90.00
_cell.angle_beta   90.00
_cell.angle_gamma   90.00
#
_symmetry.space_group_name_H-M   'P 1'
#
loop_
_entity.id
_entity.type
_entity.pdbx_description
1 polymer ?
#
loop_
_entity_poly.entity_id
_entity_poly.type
_entity_poly.pdbx_seq_one_letter_code
_entity_poly.pdbx_strand_id
1 'polypeptide(L)'
;MHLLADGEKVYALGRQVGHYDGTREDLFVIHFVTHYAWEFEHGGQVLMRSRYGLPTLPRPRLNKLRFKRDLKRTFDGLITKTEQATRLWEVVLEASRQPKGTLLVITTEALAEADRLKLQCTLIEPVPLTPLITQLITAIDGAVLLDPEGYCYSIGVILDGKASGHGTSTRGARYNSAVRYVESSPYPCLVIVVSEDGMVDVLTKENLAESRA
;
A
#
# COMPACT_ATOMS: atom_id res chain seq x y z
N MET A 1 5.29 -17.75 -23.10
CA MET A 1 4.36 -18.00 -24.22
C MET A 1 3.31 -16.91 -24.14
N HIS A 2 2.99 -16.23 -25.24
CA HIS A 2 2.14 -15.04 -25.32
C HIS A 2 1.11 -15.24 -26.44
N LEU A 3 -0.04 -14.58 -26.33
CA LEU A 3 -0.96 -14.38 -27.45
C LEU A 3 -0.43 -13.22 -28.30
N LEU A 4 -0.35 -13.41 -29.61
CA LEU A 4 0.06 -12.38 -30.57
C LEU A 4 -1.20 -11.73 -31.14
N ALA A 5 -1.22 -10.39 -31.13
CA ALA A 5 -2.35 -9.58 -31.56
C ALA A 5 -1.88 -8.25 -32.17
N ASP A 6 -2.71 -7.67 -33.04
CA ASP A 6 -2.50 -6.37 -33.70
C ASP A 6 -3.40 -5.26 -33.14
N GLY A 7 -4.12 -5.53 -32.05
CA GLY A 7 -5.09 -4.64 -31.43
C GLY A 7 -6.54 -4.86 -31.88
N GLU A 8 -6.77 -5.55 -33.00
CA GLU A 8 -8.11 -5.95 -33.45
C GLU A 8 -8.35 -7.45 -33.29
N LYS A 9 -7.33 -8.27 -33.59
CA LYS A 9 -7.45 -9.73 -33.62
C LYS A 9 -6.27 -10.40 -32.93
N VAL A 10 -6.57 -11.55 -32.31
CA VAL A 10 -5.55 -12.50 -31.87
C VAL A 10 -5.35 -13.52 -32.99
N TYR A 11 -4.12 -13.71 -33.44
CA TYR A 11 -3.84 -14.58 -34.60
C TYR A 11 -2.94 -15.79 -34.28
N ALA A 12 -2.16 -15.76 -33.20
CA ALA A 12 -1.27 -16.88 -32.86
C ALA A 12 -0.87 -16.92 -31.38
N LEU A 13 -0.25 -18.03 -30.98
CA LEU A 13 0.54 -18.16 -29.76
C LEU A 13 2.03 -18.13 -30.14
N GLY A 14 2.83 -17.37 -29.40
CA GLY A 14 4.25 -17.20 -29.68
C GLY A 14 5.12 -16.95 -28.45
N ARG A 15 6.42 -16.83 -28.67
CA ARG A 15 7.36 -16.31 -27.68
C ARG A 15 8.41 -15.47 -28.39
N GLN A 16 8.92 -14.45 -27.72
CA GLN A 16 10.10 -13.74 -28.20
C GLN A 16 11.28 -14.72 -28.30
N VAL A 17 12.04 -14.64 -29.38
CA VAL A 17 13.26 -15.40 -29.61
C VAL A 17 14.40 -14.41 -29.77
N GLY A 18 15.52 -14.67 -29.09
CA GLY A 18 16.66 -13.75 -29.08
C GLY A 18 16.40 -12.45 -28.31
N HIS A 19 17.22 -11.45 -28.59
CA HIS A 19 17.13 -10.12 -27.97
C HIS A 19 16.33 -9.18 -28.87
N TYR A 20 15.34 -8.50 -28.30
CA TYR A 20 14.55 -7.48 -28.99
C TYR A 20 15.28 -6.14 -28.95
N ASP A 21 15.34 -5.46 -30.08
CA ASP A 21 15.86 -4.09 -30.18
C ASP A 21 14.75 -3.09 -29.83
N GLY A 22 14.87 -2.48 -28.65
CA GLY A 22 13.89 -1.53 -28.14
C GLY A 22 13.69 -0.29 -29.02
N THR A 23 14.68 0.08 -29.84
CA THR A 23 14.59 1.26 -30.71
C THR A 23 13.58 1.11 -31.86
N ARG A 24 13.13 -0.12 -32.14
CA ARG A 24 12.16 -0.41 -33.19
C ARG A 24 10.72 0.00 -32.85
N GLU A 25 10.39 0.08 -31.56
CA GLU A 25 9.05 0.45 -31.08
C GLU A 25 7.89 -0.35 -31.73
N ASP A 26 8.12 -1.61 -32.11
CA ASP A 26 7.16 -2.45 -32.82
C ASP A 26 6.74 -3.72 -32.05
N LEU A 27 7.24 -3.89 -30.81
CA LEU A 27 6.82 -4.95 -29.90
C LEU A 27 6.38 -4.36 -28.55
N PHE A 28 5.09 -4.50 -28.25
CA PHE A 28 4.49 -4.15 -26.98
C PHE A 28 3.93 -5.39 -26.29
N VAL A 29 3.99 -5.41 -24.96
CA VAL A 29 3.53 -6.55 -24.17
C VAL A 29 2.44 -6.09 -23.21
N ILE A 30 1.33 -6.83 -23.20
CA ILE A 30 0.28 -6.68 -22.20
C ILE A 30 0.42 -7.79 -21.16
N HIS A 31 0.74 -7.41 -19.94
CA HIS A 31 0.82 -8.34 -18.80
C HIS A 31 -0.47 -8.27 -18.00
N PHE A 32 -1.27 -9.34 -18.02
CA PHE A 32 -2.40 -9.48 -17.09
C PHE A 32 -1.86 -9.85 -15.71
N VAL A 33 -1.93 -8.89 -14.77
CA VAL A 33 -1.31 -9.03 -13.44
C VAL A 33 -2.28 -9.69 -12.48
N THR A 34 -3.49 -9.16 -12.37
CA THR A 34 -4.56 -9.67 -11.49
C THR A 34 -5.92 -9.42 -12.12
N HIS A 35 -7.01 -9.81 -11.44
CA HIS A 35 -8.37 -9.52 -11.89
C HIS A 35 -8.55 -8.04 -12.24
N TYR A 36 -8.96 -7.77 -13.49
CA TYR A 36 -9.19 -6.42 -14.02
C TYR A 36 -7.97 -5.48 -13.92
N ALA A 37 -6.76 -6.04 -13.87
CA ALA A 37 -5.51 -5.29 -13.79
C ALA A 37 -4.50 -5.80 -14.82
N TRP A 38 -4.01 -4.90 -15.67
CA TRP A 38 -2.99 -5.22 -16.67
C TRP A 38 -1.99 -4.08 -16.85
N GLU A 39 -0.79 -4.42 -17.32
CA GLU A 39 0.31 -3.52 -17.61
C GLU A 39 0.60 -3.50 -19.10
N PHE A 40 0.93 -2.33 -19.62
CA PHE A 40 1.43 -2.10 -20.97
C PHE A 40 2.93 -1.84 -20.88
N GLU A 41 3.71 -2.70 -21.51
CA GLU A 41 5.18 -2.69 -21.45
C GLU A 41 5.79 -2.55 -22.84
N HIS A 42 6.91 -1.85 -22.92
CA HIS A 42 7.81 -1.84 -24.07
C HIS A 42 9.25 -1.96 -23.59
N GLY A 43 10.03 -2.86 -24.19
CA GLY A 43 11.46 -2.99 -23.91
C GLY A 43 11.82 -3.25 -22.45
N GLY A 44 10.97 -3.92 -21.67
CA GLY A 44 11.17 -4.14 -20.23
C GLY A 44 10.73 -2.97 -19.34
N GLN A 45 10.23 -1.88 -19.92
CA GLN A 45 9.71 -0.73 -19.19
C GLN A 45 8.18 -0.72 -19.23
N VAL A 46 7.54 -0.78 -18.07
CA VAL A 46 6.10 -0.55 -17.95
C VAL A 46 5.83 0.92 -18.28
N LEU A 47 4.96 1.17 -19.26
CA LEU A 47 4.55 2.49 -19.74
C LEU A 47 3.20 2.93 -19.17
N MET A 48 2.31 1.97 -18.89
CA MET A 48 0.97 2.21 -18.36
C MET A 48 0.50 1.02 -17.54
N ARG A 49 -0.28 1.27 -16.49
CA ARG A 49 -1.05 0.24 -15.79
C ARG A 49 -2.52 0.62 -15.82
N SER A 50 -3.37 -0.30 -16.23
CA SER A 50 -4.82 -0.15 -16.19
C SER A 50 -5.41 -1.02 -15.08
N ARG A 51 -6.28 -0.43 -14.26
CA ARG A 51 -7.08 -1.15 -13.26
C ARG A 51 -8.52 -0.70 -13.33
N TYR A 52 -9.46 -1.63 -13.34
CA TYR A 52 -10.89 -1.29 -13.44
C TYR A 52 -11.21 -0.36 -14.62
N GLY A 53 -10.49 -0.50 -15.74
CA GLY A 53 -10.67 0.29 -16.95
C GLY A 53 -10.03 1.68 -16.89
N LEU A 54 -9.35 2.03 -15.80
CA LEU A 54 -8.71 3.33 -15.61
C LEU A 54 -7.20 3.22 -15.89
N PRO A 55 -6.71 3.75 -17.03
CA PRO A 55 -5.29 3.79 -17.33
C PRO A 55 -4.58 4.83 -16.46
N THR A 56 -3.41 4.45 -15.95
CA THR A 56 -2.56 5.33 -15.14
C THR A 56 -1.09 5.14 -15.51
N LEU A 57 -0.29 6.19 -15.35
CA LEU A 57 1.16 6.06 -15.44
C LEU A 57 1.67 5.12 -14.33
N PRO A 58 2.69 4.29 -14.62
CA PRO A 58 3.29 3.41 -13.64
C PRO A 58 3.90 4.26 -12.53
N ARG A 59 3.35 4.11 -11.33
CA ARG A 59 3.88 4.79 -10.14
C ARG A 59 4.84 3.84 -9.43
N PRO A 60 5.95 4.35 -8.87
CA PRO A 60 6.76 3.56 -7.97
C PRO A 60 5.88 3.00 -6.85
N ARG A 61 5.92 1.68 -6.64
CA ARG A 61 5.10 0.98 -5.64
C ARG A 61 5.21 1.62 -4.26
N LEU A 62 6.39 2.15 -3.94
CA LEU A 62 6.69 2.82 -2.69
C LEU A 62 7.73 3.95 -2.91
N ASN A 63 7.45 5.17 -2.46
CA ASN A 63 8.36 6.32 -2.59
C ASN A 63 8.86 6.77 -1.21
N LYS A 64 10.16 6.56 -0.93
CA LYS A 64 10.79 6.85 0.36
C LYS A 64 10.74 8.32 0.75
N LEU A 65 10.94 9.22 -0.21
CA LEU A 65 10.94 10.66 0.05
C LEU A 65 9.53 11.14 0.39
N ARG A 66 8.52 10.69 -0.38
CA ARG A 66 7.11 10.98 -0.10
C ARG A 66 6.69 10.44 1.25
N PHE A 67 7.02 9.17 1.55
CA PHE A 67 6.71 8.55 2.84
C PHE A 67 7.32 9.35 4.00
N LYS A 68 8.61 9.69 3.94
CA LYS A 68 9.27 10.50 4.98
C LYS A 68 8.64 11.87 5.16
N ARG A 69 8.21 12.51 4.08
CA ARG A 69 7.51 13.80 4.13
C ARG A 69 6.15 13.67 4.82
N ASP A 70 5.35 12.70 4.41
CA ASP A 70 4.01 12.47 4.97
C ASP A 70 4.12 12.09 6.46
N LEU A 71 5.10 11.25 6.82
CA LEU A 71 5.42 10.91 8.21
C LEU A 71 5.76 12.14 9.06
N LYS A 72 6.66 13.00 8.58
CA LYS A 72 7.05 14.24 9.28
C LYS A 72 5.88 15.20 9.44
N ARG A 73 5.03 15.32 8.42
CA ARG A 73 3.87 16.21 8.45
C ARG A 73 2.82 15.73 9.45
N THR A 74 2.58 14.42 9.50
CA THR A 74 1.57 13.84 10.41
C THR A 74 2.03 13.83 11.87
N PHE A 75 3.31 13.56 12.13
CA PHE A 75 3.86 13.43 13.48
C PHE A 75 4.80 14.58 13.84
N ASP A 76 4.42 15.81 13.49
CA ASP A 76 5.26 17.00 13.62
C ASP A 76 5.89 17.11 15.02
N GLY A 77 7.23 17.18 15.07
CA GLY A 77 8.01 17.22 16.31
C GLY A 77 8.22 15.88 17.05
N LEU A 78 7.50 14.80 16.71
CA LEU A 78 7.68 13.48 17.34
C LEU A 78 8.73 12.63 16.63
N ILE A 79 8.77 12.69 15.30
CA ILE A 79 9.83 12.06 14.50
C ILE A 79 11.02 13.01 14.42
N THR A 80 11.85 12.96 15.46
CA THR A 80 13.02 13.83 15.60
C THR A 80 14.28 13.21 15.02
N LYS A 81 14.35 11.88 14.94
CA LYS A 81 15.56 11.14 14.50
C LYS A 81 15.35 10.50 13.13
N THR A 82 16.37 10.62 12.28
CA THR A 82 16.42 9.95 10.96
C THR A 82 16.27 8.42 11.08
N GLU A 83 16.72 7.83 12.18
CA GLU A 83 16.63 6.40 12.46
C GLU A 83 15.18 5.94 12.65
N GLN A 84 14.33 6.71 13.33
CA GLN A 84 12.90 6.38 13.52
C GLN A 84 12.18 6.28 12.17
N ALA A 85 12.35 7.30 11.33
CA ALA A 85 11.79 7.31 9.97
C ALA A 85 12.35 6.19 9.09
N THR A 86 13.58 5.75 9.34
CA THR A 86 14.22 4.65 8.59
C THR A 86 13.67 3.29 9.04
N ARG A 87 13.49 3.08 10.34
CA ARG A 87 12.85 1.88 10.90
C ARG A 87 11.44 1.71 10.38
N LEU A 88 10.60 2.74 10.46
CA LEU A 88 9.23 2.68 9.93
C LEU A 88 9.20 2.45 8.42
N TRP A 89 10.17 3.01 7.69
CA TRP A 89 10.32 2.72 6.26
C TRP A 89 10.64 1.25 5.99
N GLU A 90 11.53 0.64 6.78
CA GLU A 90 11.84 -0.79 6.66
C GLU A 90 10.61 -1.65 6.95
N VAL A 91 9.84 -1.33 7.98
CA VAL A 91 8.55 -1.99 8.27
C VAL A 91 7.61 -1.91 7.07
N VAL A 92 7.43 -0.73 6.48
CA VAL A 92 6.56 -0.56 5.31
C VAL A 92 7.09 -1.32 4.09
N LEU A 93 8.41 -1.30 3.88
CA LEU A 93 9.05 -2.02 2.78
C LEU A 93 8.85 -3.53 2.92
N GLU A 94 9.03 -4.09 4.12
CA GLU A 94 8.81 -5.51 4.37
C GLU A 94 7.33 -5.90 4.27
N ALA A 95 6.42 -5.09 4.81
CA ALA A 95 4.99 -5.29 4.64
C ALA A 95 4.57 -5.26 3.15
N SER A 96 5.21 -4.43 2.32
CA SER A 96 4.92 -4.36 0.88
C SER A 96 5.27 -5.64 0.10
N ARG A 97 6.03 -6.55 0.71
CA ARG A 97 6.42 -7.84 0.11
C ARG A 97 5.42 -8.96 0.43
N GLN A 98 4.43 -8.69 1.27
CA GLN A 98 3.40 -9.69 1.57
C GLN A 98 2.62 -10.06 0.30
N PRO A 99 2.33 -11.36 0.09
CA PRO A 99 1.55 -11.80 -1.07
C PRO A 99 0.08 -11.40 -0.98
N LYS A 100 -0.41 -11.14 0.25
CA LYS A 100 -1.76 -10.66 0.52
C LYS A 100 -1.71 -9.19 0.88
N GLY A 101 -2.82 -8.48 0.68
CA GLY A 101 -2.91 -7.08 1.08
C GLY A 101 -2.74 -6.90 2.60
N THR A 102 -1.92 -5.93 2.99
CA THR A 102 -1.54 -5.65 4.39
C THR A 102 -2.01 -4.26 4.80
N LEU A 103 -2.31 -4.08 6.08
CA LEU A 103 -2.70 -2.80 6.65
C LEU A 103 -1.82 -2.48 7.86
N LEU A 104 -1.13 -1.34 7.84
CA LEU A 104 -0.37 -0.83 8.98
C LEU A 104 -0.98 0.48 9.44
N VAL A 105 -1.19 0.64 10.73
CA VAL A 105 -1.69 1.88 11.35
C VAL A 105 -0.62 2.40 12.30
N ILE A 106 -0.09 3.58 11.98
CA ILE A 106 0.84 4.31 12.84
C ILE A 106 0.04 5.42 13.51
N THR A 107 0.03 5.47 14.84
CA THR A 107 -0.70 6.51 15.59
C THR A 107 0.03 6.83 16.89
N THR A 108 -0.04 8.09 17.33
CA THR A 108 0.60 8.52 18.59
C THR A 108 0.01 7.83 19.82
N GLU A 109 -1.24 7.38 19.72
CA GLU A 109 -1.99 6.75 20.81
C GLU A 109 -2.17 5.24 20.58
N ALA A 110 -1.13 4.55 20.09
CA ALA A 110 -1.23 3.14 19.68
C ALA A 110 -1.65 2.20 20.84
N LEU A 111 -1.16 2.46 22.05
CA LEU A 111 -1.55 1.70 23.24
C LEU A 111 -3.02 1.92 23.60
N ALA A 112 -3.48 3.17 23.62
CA ALA A 112 -4.87 3.50 23.94
C ALA A 112 -5.83 2.98 22.88
N GLU A 113 -5.46 3.08 21.60
CA GLU A 113 -6.23 2.52 20.49
C GLU A 113 -6.28 0.99 20.54
N ALA A 114 -5.20 0.32 20.94
CA ALA A 114 -5.19 -1.13 21.16
C ALA A 114 -6.19 -1.53 22.25
N ASP A 115 -6.20 -0.83 23.39
CA ASP A 115 -7.17 -1.12 24.46
C ASP A 115 -8.62 -0.81 24.05
N ARG A 116 -8.85 0.31 23.35
CA ARG A 116 -10.17 0.68 22.84
C ARG A 116 -10.73 -0.38 21.87
N LEU A 117 -9.86 -0.95 21.02
CA LEU A 117 -10.20 -1.95 20.01
C LEU A 117 -9.98 -3.39 20.47
N LYS A 118 -9.70 -3.65 21.76
CA LYS A 118 -9.29 -4.97 22.28
C LYS A 118 -10.24 -6.14 22.00
N LEU A 119 -11.53 -5.86 21.81
CA LEU A 119 -12.53 -6.88 21.45
C LEU A 119 -12.53 -7.22 19.96
N GLN A 120 -11.75 -6.50 19.16
CA GLN A 120 -11.67 -6.59 17.69
C GLN A 120 -10.22 -6.69 17.20
N CYS A 121 -9.31 -7.15 18.06
CA CYS A 121 -7.91 -7.41 17.72
C CYS A 121 -7.32 -8.46 18.66
N THR A 122 -6.08 -8.87 18.37
CA THR A 122 -5.24 -9.58 19.35
C THR A 122 -4.26 -8.60 19.97
N LEU A 123 -4.39 -8.34 21.26
CA LEU A 123 -3.41 -7.58 22.04
C LEU A 123 -2.12 -8.38 22.17
N ILE A 124 -0.99 -7.68 22.08
CA ILE A 124 0.33 -8.26 22.35
C ILE A 124 1.09 -7.37 23.31
N GLU A 125 2.10 -7.94 23.97
CA GLU A 125 3.09 -7.11 24.65
C GLU A 125 3.83 -6.24 23.63
N PRO A 126 4.06 -4.94 23.92
CA PRO A 126 4.68 -4.03 22.96
C PRO A 126 6.03 -4.56 22.47
N VAL A 127 6.13 -4.76 21.15
CA VAL A 127 7.33 -5.34 20.52
C VAL A 127 7.83 -4.45 19.39
N PRO A 128 9.14 -4.12 19.34
CA PRO A 128 9.69 -3.34 18.23
C PRO A 128 9.64 -4.16 16.94
N LEU A 129 9.13 -3.57 15.87
CA LEU A 129 9.05 -4.25 14.59
C LEU A 129 10.42 -4.32 13.91
N THR A 130 10.90 -5.55 13.75
CA THR A 130 12.03 -5.93 12.90
C THR A 130 11.50 -6.53 11.60
N PRO A 131 12.30 -6.64 10.53
CA PRO A 131 11.87 -7.25 9.28
C PRO A 131 11.20 -8.63 9.45
N LEU A 132 11.78 -9.49 10.29
CA LEU A 132 11.23 -10.81 10.57
C LEU A 132 9.86 -10.73 11.28
N ILE A 133 9.76 -9.92 12.33
CA ILE A 133 8.51 -9.77 13.09
C ILE A 133 7.44 -9.17 12.18
N THR A 134 7.77 -8.13 11.40
CA THR A 134 6.86 -7.54 10.42
C THR A 134 6.31 -8.59 9.48
N GLN A 135 7.15 -9.46 8.91
CA GLN A 135 6.69 -10.52 8.00
C GLN A 135 5.69 -11.48 8.67
N LEU A 136 5.92 -11.86 9.93
CA LEU A 136 5.05 -12.78 10.64
C LEU A 136 3.69 -12.15 10.96
N ILE A 137 3.68 -10.93 11.53
CA ILE A 137 2.44 -10.32 11.99
C ILE A 137 1.58 -9.76 10.86
N THR A 138 2.20 -9.32 9.76
CA THR A 138 1.47 -8.76 8.60
C THR A 138 0.83 -9.83 7.72
N ALA A 139 1.13 -11.11 7.98
CA ALA A 139 0.44 -12.25 7.36
C ALA A 139 -0.95 -12.50 7.97
N ILE A 140 -1.25 -11.91 9.13
CA ILE A 140 -2.53 -12.00 9.80
C ILE A 140 -3.50 -11.02 9.14
N ASP A 141 -4.74 -11.46 8.93
CA ASP A 141 -5.79 -10.60 8.39
C ASP A 141 -6.17 -9.49 9.39
N GLY A 142 -6.28 -8.26 8.88
CA GLY A 142 -6.57 -7.07 9.68
C GLY A 142 -5.41 -6.08 9.63
N ALA A 143 -5.41 -5.13 10.57
CA ALA A 143 -4.36 -4.14 10.71
C ALA A 143 -3.33 -4.53 11.77
N VAL A 144 -2.11 -4.05 11.60
CA VAL A 144 -1.09 -3.98 12.64
C VAL A 144 -1.09 -2.56 13.19
N LEU A 145 -1.17 -2.40 14.51
CA LEU A 145 -1.21 -1.10 15.17
C LEU A 145 0.12 -0.82 15.85
N LEU A 146 0.75 0.28 15.45
CA LEU A 146 2.08 0.68 15.89
C LEU A 146 2.15 2.17 16.26
N ASP A 147 3.13 2.49 17.09
CA ASP A 147 3.48 3.87 17.43
C ASP A 147 4.52 4.46 16.45
N PRO A 148 4.80 5.78 16.53
CA PRO A 148 5.85 6.43 15.73
C PRO A 148 7.28 5.92 15.99
N GLU A 149 7.52 5.24 17.11
CA GLU A 149 8.79 4.61 17.49
C GLU A 149 8.98 3.22 16.85
N GLY A 150 7.91 2.66 16.26
CA GLY A 150 7.88 1.37 15.60
C GLY A 150 7.60 0.19 16.52
N TYR A 151 7.03 0.41 17.71
CA TYR A 151 6.50 -0.66 18.56
C TYR A 151 5.09 -1.02 18.13
N CYS A 152 4.82 -2.32 18.05
CA CYS A 152 3.51 -2.87 17.77
C CYS A 152 2.79 -3.25 19.05
N TYR A 153 1.52 -2.86 19.16
CA TYR A 153 0.68 -3.06 20.35
C TYR A 153 -0.45 -4.07 20.12
N SER A 154 -0.90 -4.22 18.87
CA SER A 154 -1.92 -5.21 18.52
C SER A 154 -1.86 -5.58 17.04
N ILE A 155 -2.37 -6.78 16.75
CA ILE A 155 -2.37 -7.39 15.42
C ILE A 155 -3.78 -7.87 15.08
N GLY A 156 -4.08 -8.00 13.79
CA GLY A 156 -5.40 -8.39 13.31
C GLY A 156 -6.50 -7.40 13.71
N VAL A 157 -6.15 -6.11 13.80
CA VAL A 157 -7.08 -5.05 14.21
C VAL A 157 -8.12 -4.83 13.12
N ILE A 158 -9.39 -4.94 13.49
CA ILE A 158 -10.50 -4.51 12.64
C ILE A 158 -10.69 -3.01 12.87
N LEU A 159 -10.33 -2.20 11.88
CA LEU A 159 -10.48 -0.75 11.99
C LEU A 159 -11.95 -0.35 11.93
N ASP A 160 -12.37 0.44 12.91
CA ASP A 160 -13.62 1.15 12.89
C ASP A 160 -13.49 2.50 12.18
N GLY A 161 -14.61 3.23 12.12
CA GLY A 161 -14.63 4.59 11.61
C GLY A 161 -15.99 4.99 11.06
N LYS A 162 -16.23 6.30 10.99
CA LYS A 162 -17.49 6.85 10.48
C LYS A 162 -17.48 6.85 8.96
N ALA A 163 -18.62 6.53 8.34
CA ALA A 163 -18.78 6.67 6.90
C ALA A 163 -18.55 8.12 6.48
N SER A 164 -17.89 8.31 5.35
CA SER A 164 -17.48 9.62 4.84
C SER A 164 -17.65 9.69 3.33
N GLY A 165 -17.49 10.88 2.76
CA GLY A 165 -17.51 11.10 1.32
C GLY A 165 -16.25 10.66 0.57
N HIS A 166 -15.21 10.15 1.25
CA HIS A 166 -13.96 9.71 0.62
C HIS A 166 -13.93 8.21 0.32
N GLY A 167 -14.94 7.46 0.76
CA GLY A 167 -15.11 6.08 0.35
C GLY A 167 -15.37 5.97 -1.15
N THR A 168 -14.84 4.93 -1.78
CA THR A 168 -15.05 4.70 -3.22
C THR A 168 -15.26 3.21 -3.53
N SER A 169 -16.21 2.93 -4.43
CA SER A 169 -16.53 1.57 -4.88
C SER A 169 -15.44 0.97 -5.77
N THR A 170 -14.52 1.78 -6.30
CA THR A 170 -13.39 1.32 -7.12
C THR A 170 -12.25 0.73 -6.28
N ARG A 171 -12.36 0.77 -4.94
CA ARG A 171 -11.34 0.31 -4.00
C ARG A 171 -11.94 -0.70 -3.01
N GLY A 172 -11.10 -1.60 -2.52
CA GLY A 172 -11.51 -2.69 -1.63
C GLY A 172 -11.83 -2.24 -0.19
N ALA A 173 -12.40 -3.16 0.59
CA ALA A 173 -12.83 -2.91 1.97
C ALA A 173 -11.68 -2.39 2.87
N ARG A 174 -10.47 -2.94 2.73
CA ARG A 174 -9.26 -2.53 3.48
C ARG A 174 -8.88 -1.07 3.27
N TYR A 175 -8.94 -0.61 2.03
CA TYR A 175 -8.70 0.80 1.71
C TYR A 175 -9.80 1.68 2.30
N ASN A 176 -11.06 1.30 2.10
CA ASN A 176 -12.20 2.08 2.59
C ASN A 176 -12.30 2.10 4.12
N SER A 177 -11.88 1.06 4.85
CA SER A 177 -11.80 1.09 6.31
C SER A 177 -10.67 2.01 6.78
N ALA A 178 -9.51 1.96 6.13
CA ALA A 178 -8.39 2.86 6.41
C ALA A 178 -8.77 4.34 6.25
N VAL A 179 -9.46 4.69 5.17
CA VAL A 179 -9.97 6.06 4.94
C VAL A 179 -10.87 6.51 6.08
N ARG A 180 -11.87 5.69 6.45
CA ARG A 180 -12.81 5.99 7.54
C ARG A 180 -12.10 6.15 8.89
N TYR A 181 -11.14 5.29 9.16
CA TYR A 181 -10.32 5.36 10.38
C TYR A 181 -9.53 6.67 10.43
N VAL A 182 -8.78 7.00 9.38
CA VAL A 182 -7.95 8.22 9.31
C VAL A 182 -8.79 9.49 9.51
N GLU A 183 -9.97 9.56 8.88
CA GLU A 183 -10.84 10.73 9.02
C GLU A 183 -11.46 10.87 10.41
N SER A 184 -11.90 9.76 10.99
CA SER A 184 -12.61 9.78 12.28
C SER A 184 -11.70 9.71 13.49
N SER A 185 -10.43 9.32 13.32
CA SER A 185 -9.43 9.28 14.39
C SER A 185 -9.23 10.68 14.97
N PRO A 186 -9.29 10.86 16.29
CA PRO A 186 -8.96 12.14 16.92
C PRO A 186 -7.44 12.38 16.99
N TYR A 187 -6.64 11.35 16.73
CA TYR A 187 -5.18 11.38 16.91
C TYR A 187 -4.45 11.55 15.58
N PRO A 188 -3.23 12.12 15.60
CA PRO A 188 -2.32 12.04 14.47
C PRO A 188 -2.08 10.58 14.09
N CYS A 189 -2.44 10.22 12.87
CA CYS A 189 -2.28 8.86 12.38
C CYS A 189 -1.95 8.82 10.89
N LEU A 190 -1.15 7.82 10.54
CA LEU A 190 -0.76 7.50 9.18
C LEU A 190 -1.06 6.01 8.95
N VAL A 191 -1.88 5.73 7.96
CA VAL A 191 -2.26 4.35 7.61
C VAL A 191 -1.64 3.98 6.28
N ILE A 192 -0.90 2.87 6.27
CA ILE A 192 -0.34 2.29 5.07
C ILE A 192 -1.24 1.14 4.61
N VAL A 193 -1.77 1.26 3.40
CA VAL A 193 -2.52 0.19 2.73
C VAL A 193 -1.65 -0.43 1.67
N VAL A 194 -1.24 -1.68 1.87
CA VAL A 194 -0.60 -2.51 0.84
C VAL A 194 -1.68 -3.32 0.15
N SER A 195 -1.76 -3.18 -1.17
CA SER A 195 -2.65 -3.97 -2.02
C SER A 195 -1.98 -5.28 -2.46
N GLU A 196 -2.79 -6.25 -2.88
CA GLU A 196 -2.30 -7.55 -3.37
C GLU A 196 -1.43 -7.43 -4.64
N ASP A 197 -1.58 -6.36 -5.42
CA ASP A 197 -0.70 -6.04 -6.56
C ASP A 197 0.55 -5.25 -6.16
N GLY A 198 0.83 -5.13 -4.86
CA GLY A 198 2.02 -4.50 -4.31
C GLY A 198 2.02 -2.97 -4.37
N MET A 199 0.90 -2.33 -4.75
CA MET A 199 0.76 -0.88 -4.63
C MET A 199 0.59 -0.50 -3.16
N VAL A 200 1.27 0.57 -2.75
CA VAL A 200 1.20 1.08 -1.40
C VAL A 200 0.59 2.49 -1.39
N ASP A 201 -0.49 2.63 -0.65
CA ASP A 201 -1.14 3.90 -0.38
C ASP A 201 -0.80 4.37 1.03
N VAL A 202 -0.42 5.63 1.15
CA VAL A 202 -0.15 6.31 2.42
C VAL A 202 -1.30 7.28 2.68
N LEU A 203 -2.11 6.99 3.68
CA LEU A 203 -3.29 7.74 4.04
C LEU A 203 -3.04 8.53 5.32
N THR A 204 -3.24 9.84 5.25
CA THR A 204 -3.22 10.78 6.37
C THR A 204 -4.37 11.76 6.19
N LYS A 205 -4.76 12.48 7.25
CA LYS A 205 -5.81 13.50 7.13
C LYS A 205 -5.47 14.56 6.08
N GLU A 206 -4.21 14.95 6.00
CA GLU A 206 -3.73 15.94 5.04
C GLU A 206 -3.78 15.40 3.60
N ASN A 207 -3.38 14.14 3.37
CA ASN A 207 -3.45 13.51 2.04
C ASN A 207 -4.90 13.37 1.55
N LEU A 208 -5.84 13.08 2.46
CA LEU A 208 -7.26 12.98 2.12
C LEU A 208 -7.86 14.36 1.83
N ALA A 209 -7.51 15.39 2.60
CA ALA A 209 -7.96 16.76 2.36
C ALA A 209 -7.48 17.30 1.01
N GLU A 210 -6.23 17.06 0.63
CA GLU A 210 -5.67 17.45 -0.68
C GLU A 210 -6.40 16.78 -1.85
N SER A 211 -6.92 15.57 -1.68
CA SER A 211 -7.65 14.87 -2.74
C SER A 211 -9.04 15.45 -3.06
N ARG A 212 -9.54 16.38 -2.23
CA ARG A 212 -10.80 17.11 -2.44
C ARG A 212 -10.64 18.44 -3.17
N ALA A 213 -9.43 18.99 -3.22
CA ALA A 213 -9.13 20.30 -3.80
C ALA A 213 -8.81 20.17 -5.30
#